data_AF-A0A932GZF0-F1
#
_entry.id   AF-A0A932GZF0-F1
#
_cell.length_a   1.000
_cell.length_b   1.000
_cell.length_c   1.000
_cell.angle_alpha   90.00
_cell.angle_beta   90.00
_cell.angle_gamma   90.00
#
_symmetry.space_group_name_H-M   'P 1'
#
loop_
_entity.id
_entity.type
_entity.pdbx_description
1 polymer ?
#
loop_
_entity_poly.entity_id
_entity_poly.type
_entity_poly.pdbx_seq_one_letter_code
_entity_poly.pdbx_strand_id
1 'polypeptide(L)' 'MSETPPSPGVIPTDNFVSLWAWDALAGTWYFYSPLLEASGGLPAVKAYADSHFYRHFQDYNKTLGIGTGFWVNKP' A
#
# COMPACT_ATOMS: atom_id res chain seq x y z
N MET A 1 1.89 -23.23 -6.59
CA MET A 1 0.64 -22.48 -6.39
C MET A 1 0.73 -21.26 -7.30
N SER A 2 -0.10 -21.16 -8.33
CA SER A 2 -0.17 -19.95 -9.16
C SER A 2 -1.21 -19.06 -8.51
N GLU A 3 -0.78 -17.98 -7.88
CA GLU A 3 -1.67 -16.96 -7.32
C GLU A 3 -2.38 -16.28 -8.49
N THR A 4 -3.60 -16.71 -8.80
CA THR A 4 -4.43 -16.05 -9.80
C THR A 4 -4.54 -14.58 -9.38
N PRO A 5 -4.16 -13.61 -10.26
CA PRO A 5 -4.27 -12.21 -9.92
C PRO A 5 -5.72 -11.90 -9.50
N PRO A 6 -5.94 -11.12 -8.42
CA PRO A 6 -7.27 -10.69 -8.06
C PRO A 6 -7.90 -9.96 -9.26
N SER A 7 -9.18 -10.20 -9.50
CA SER A 7 -9.92 -9.52 -10.57
C SER A 7 -9.76 -7.99 -10.40
N PRO A 8 -9.63 -7.23 -11.52
CA PRO A 8 -9.55 -5.77 -11.44
C PRO A 8 -10.70 -5.18 -10.61
N GLY A 9 -10.37 -4.41 -9.58
CA GLY A 9 -11.34 -3.80 -8.66
C GLY A 9 -11.61 -4.58 -7.36
N VAL A 10 -11.01 -5.77 -7.19
CA VAL A 10 -11.05 -6.50 -5.91
C VAL A 10 -9.89 -6.04 -5.05
N ILE A 11 -10.19 -5.58 -3.83
CA ILE A 11 -9.19 -5.25 -2.81
C ILE A 11 -8.69 -6.57 -2.21
N PRO A 12 -7.42 -6.96 -2.40
CA PRO A 12 -6.94 -8.27 -1.98
C PRO A 12 -6.58 -8.25 -0.49
N THR A 13 -7.59 -8.38 0.37
CA THR A 13 -7.41 -8.41 1.84
C THR A 13 -6.72 -9.67 2.35
N ASP A 14 -6.78 -10.77 1.60
CA ASP A 14 -6.23 -12.06 2.02
C ASP A 14 -4.76 -12.26 1.62
N ASN A 15 -4.26 -11.48 0.66
CA ASN A 15 -2.91 -11.67 0.12
C ASN A 15 -1.82 -11.00 0.98
N PHE A 16 -2.16 -9.86 1.62
CA PHE A 16 -1.25 -9.12 2.50
C PHE A 16 -2.00 -8.13 3.39
N VAL A 17 -1.41 -7.81 4.54
CA VAL A 17 -1.94 -6.89 5.56
C VAL A 17 -1.58 -5.44 5.23
N SER A 18 -0.31 -5.20 4.87
CA SER A 18 0.18 -3.86 4.52
C SER A 18 1.38 -3.92 3.58
N LEU A 19 1.51 -2.88 2.78
CA LEU A 19 2.56 -2.65 1.81
C LEU A 19 3.28 -1.35 2.17
N TRP A 20 4.60 -1.43 2.21
CA TRP A 20 5.48 -0.32 2.55
C TRP A 20 6.50 -0.13 1.44
N ALA A 21 6.83 1.11 1.12
CA ALA A 21 7.98 1.39 0.26
C ALA A 21 8.76 2.57 0.81
N TRP A 22 10.08 2.50 0.74
CA TRP A 22 10.93 3.59 1.18
C TRP A 22 11.07 4.62 0.07
N ASP A 23 10.88 5.89 0.41
CA ASP A 23 11.24 7.02 -0.44
C ASP A 23 12.57 7.62 0.04
N ALA A 24 13.65 7.34 -0.68
CA ALA A 24 14.95 7.91 -0.35
C ALA A 24 15.03 9.42 -0.64
N LEU A 25 14.21 9.96 -1.57
CA LEU A 25 14.22 11.39 -1.90
C LEU A 25 13.54 12.23 -0.82
N ALA A 26 12.39 11.75 -0.33
CA ALA A 26 11.65 12.42 0.74
C ALA A 26 12.07 11.98 2.15
N GLY A 27 12.86 10.90 2.27
CA GLY A 27 13.23 10.32 3.56
C GLY A 27 12.00 9.82 4.35
N THR A 28 11.03 9.23 3.66
CA THR A 28 9.73 8.90 4.25
C THR A 28 9.18 7.59 3.72
N TRP A 29 8.32 6.96 4.51
CA TRP A 29 7.65 5.73 4.14
C TRP A 29 6.38 6.00 3.34
N TYR A 30 6.24 5.30 2.23
CA TYR A 30 4.96 5.10 1.57
C TYR A 30 4.22 3.94 2.21
N PHE A 31 2.92 4.10 2.42
CA PHE A 31 2.06 3.12 3.07
C PHE A 31 0.80 2.84 2.25
N TYR A 32 0.43 1.56 2.21
CA TYR A 32 -0.85 1.10 1.69
C TYR A 32 -1.30 -0.13 2.47
N SER A 33 -2.60 -0.24 2.75
CA SER A 33 -3.17 -1.44 3.38
C SER A 33 -4.52 -1.78 2.76
N PRO A 34 -4.67 -2.98 2.17
CA PRO A 34 -5.94 -3.42 1.60
C PRO A 34 -7.00 -3.65 2.69
N LEU A 35 -6.60 -3.98 3.92
CA LEU A 35 -7.56 -4.13 5.03
C LEU A 35 -8.24 -2.80 5.38
N LEU A 36 -7.46 -1.72 5.44
CA LEU A 36 -8.00 -0.38 5.66
C LEU A 36 -8.87 0.08 4.49
N GLU A 37 -8.44 -0.23 3.26
CA GLU A 37 -9.22 0.08 2.06
C GLU A 37 -10.55 -0.69 2.01
N ALA A 38 -10.56 -1.96 2.38
CA ALA A 38 -11.79 -2.75 2.44
C ALA A 38 -12.74 -2.26 3.55
N SER A 39 -12.19 -1.74 4.65
CA SER A 39 -12.99 -1.22 5.77
C SER A 39 -13.60 0.16 5.52
N GLY A 40 -12.92 1.04 4.79
CA GLY A 40 -13.32 2.45 4.68
C GLY A 40 -12.84 3.16 3.41
N GLY A 41 -12.40 2.41 2.40
CA GLY A 41 -11.89 2.90 1.14
C GLY A 41 -10.53 3.59 1.25
N LEU A 42 -10.15 4.26 0.17
CA LEU A 42 -8.94 5.09 0.10
C LEU A 42 -8.84 6.14 1.21
N PRO A 43 -9.94 6.82 1.64
CA PRO A 43 -9.87 7.79 2.72
C PRO A 43 -9.38 7.20 4.05
N ALA A 44 -9.68 5.93 4.35
CA ALA A 44 -9.24 5.28 5.56
C ALA A 44 -7.73 4.96 5.53
N VAL A 45 -7.22 4.50 4.39
CA VAL A 45 -5.77 4.31 4.18
C VAL A 45 -5.04 5.65 4.33
N LYS A 46 -5.63 6.71 3.77
CA LYS A 46 -5.09 8.07 3.83
C LYS A 46 -5.06 8.62 5.25
N ALA A 47 -6.16 8.53 5.98
CA ALA A 47 -6.23 8.99 7.36
C ALA A 47 -5.18 8.28 8.25
N TYR A 48 -4.95 6.98 8.03
CA TYR A 48 -3.91 6.25 8.74
C TYR A 48 -2.51 6.76 8.40
N ALA A 49 -2.18 6.87 7.12
CA ALA A 49 -0.85 7.32 6.74
C ALA A 49 -0.60 8.80 7.11
N ASP A 50 -1.61 9.67 7.05
CA ASP A 50 -1.49 11.06 7.49
C ASP A 50 -1.24 11.17 9.01
N SER A 51 -1.88 10.33 9.83
CA SER A 51 -1.67 10.35 11.29
C SER A 51 -0.27 9.89 11.70
N HIS A 52 0.40 9.11 10.85
CA HIS A 52 1.74 8.57 11.06
C HIS A 52 2.82 9.26 10.21
N PHE A 53 2.49 10.34 9.49
CA PHE A 53 3.39 11.08 8.60
C PHE A 53 3.97 10.24 7.45
N TYR A 54 3.21 9.26 6.97
CA TYR A 54 3.53 8.46 5.80
C TYR A 54 2.91 9.06 4.53
N ARG A 55 3.46 8.68 3.38
CA ARG A 55 2.92 9.06 2.07
C ARG A 55 1.96 8.01 1.52
N HIS A 56 0.97 8.49 0.77
CA HIS A 56 -0.01 7.65 0.10
C HIS A 56 0.47 7.28 -1.30
N PHE A 57 0.40 6.00 -1.66
CA PHE A 57 0.76 5.58 -3.02
C PHE A 57 -0.11 6.26 -4.09
N GLN A 58 -1.38 6.51 -3.78
CA GLN A 58 -2.37 7.06 -4.71
C GLN A 58 -2.15 8.55 -4.97
N ASP A 59 -2.00 9.36 -3.91
CA ASP A 59 -1.84 10.82 -4.05
C ASP A 59 -0.54 11.20 -4.76
N TYR A 60 0.52 10.43 -4.55
CA TYR A 60 1.84 10.67 -5.13
C TYR A 60 2.10 9.86 -6.40
N ASN A 61 1.10 9.11 -6.87
CA ASN A 61 1.18 8.25 -8.05
C ASN A 61 2.44 7.35 -8.05
N LYS A 62 2.82 6.88 -6.86
CA LYS A 62 4.07 6.14 -6.62
C LYS A 62 3.91 4.74 -7.17
N THR A 63 4.75 4.36 -8.12
CA THR A 63 4.80 2.99 -8.66
C THR A 63 5.94 2.20 -8.02
N LEU A 64 5.76 0.87 -7.96
CA LEU A 64 6.81 -0.07 -7.57
C LEU A 64 7.55 -0.54 -8.82
N GLY A 65 8.46 0.30 -9.31
CA GLY A 65 9.29 0.01 -10.47
C GLY A 65 10.58 -0.73 -10.13
N ILE A 66 11.35 -1.06 -11.16
CA ILE A 66 12.70 -1.63 -11.02
C ILE A 66 13.55 -0.72 -10.13
N GLY A 67 14.24 -1.31 -9.14
CA GLY A 67 15.08 -0.58 -8.18
C GLY A 67 14.32 0.02 -6.99
N THR A 68 12.99 -0.14 -6.91
CA THR A 68 12.21 0.30 -5.74
C THR A 68 12.20 -0.78 -4.67
N GLY A 69 12.76 -0.49 -3.50
CA GLY A 69 12.60 -1.34 -2.31
C GLY A 69 11.19 -1.26 -1.75
N PHE A 70 10.54 -2.41 -1.59
CA PHE A 70 9.23 -2.51 -0.96
C PHE A 70 9.18 -3.69 0.01
N TRP A 71 8.32 -3.57 1.01
CA TRP A 71 8.09 -4.56 2.05
C TRP A 71 6.61 -4.88 2.07
N VAL A 72 6.31 -6.17 2.10
CA VAL A 72 4.93 -6.67 2.20
C VAL A 72 4.82 -7.39 3.53
N ASN A 73 3.91 -6.93 4.38
CA ASN A 73 3.53 -7.66 5.58
C ASN A 73 2.44 -8.67 5.20
N LYS A 74 2.78 -9.96 5.25
CA LYS A 74 1.84 -11.06 4.99
C LYS A 74 1.35 -11.62 6.34
N PRO A 75 0.09 -12.05 6.42
CA PRO A 75 -0.42 -12.74 7.60
C PRO A 75 0.30 -14.07 7.85
#